data_AF-A0A973D7D0-F1
#
_entry.id   AF-A0A973D7D0-F1
#
_cell.length_a   1.000
_cell.length_b   1.000
_cell.length_c   1.000
_cell.angle_alpha   90.00
_cell.angle_beta   90.00
_cell.angle_gamma   90.00
#
_symmetry.space_group_name_H-M   'P 1'
#
loop_
_entity.id
_entity.type
_entity.pdbx_description
1 polymer ?
#
loop_
_entity_poly.entity_id
_entity_poly.type
_entity_poly.pdbx_seq_one_letter_code
_entity_poly.pdbx_strand_id
1 'polypeptide(L)'
;NPSGRITGEKNWSAPGGGRNAYVQEHADLIASIRNNEPLNEAERVAMSTLTAIMGRMSAYTGKEVTLDFALHSQESLLPEKWEFGPLAMPSVATPGRTALI
;
A
#
# COMPACT_ATOMS: atom_id res chain seq x y z
N ASN A 1 -11.57 5.02 -11.35
CA ASN A 1 -11.07 5.64 -12.60
C ASN A 1 -10.59 7.05 -12.25
N PRO A 2 -9.27 7.30 -12.11
CA PRO A 2 -8.78 8.66 -11.99
C PRO A 2 -9.11 9.40 -13.30
N SER A 3 -9.90 10.47 -13.22
CA SER A 3 -10.48 11.17 -14.37
C SER A 3 -9.46 11.82 -15.32
N GLY A 4 -8.16 11.73 -15.01
CA GLY A 4 -7.09 12.43 -15.70
C GLY A 4 -7.24 13.95 -15.61
N ARG A 5 -7.99 14.46 -14.63
CA ARG A 5 -8.33 15.88 -14.50
C ARG A 5 -8.09 16.35 -13.07
N ILE A 6 -7.49 17.53 -12.95
CA ILE A 6 -7.39 18.29 -11.71
C ILE A 6 -8.24 19.53 -11.91
N THR A 7 -9.18 19.75 -10.99
CA THR A 7 -10.07 20.93 -10.99
C THR A 7 -9.77 21.77 -9.76
N GLY A 8 -9.63 23.08 -9.92
CA GLY A 8 -9.30 24.00 -8.84
C GLY A 8 -8.93 25.38 -9.39
N GLU A 9 -8.07 26.11 -8.68
CA GLU A 9 -7.57 27.41 -9.13
C GLU A 9 -6.82 27.30 -10.48
N LYS A 10 -6.03 26.22 -10.64
CA LYS A 10 -5.38 25.88 -11.90
C LYS A 10 -5.88 24.52 -12.38
N ASN A 11 -6.76 24.55 -13.37
CA ASN A 11 -7.24 23.35 -14.01
C ASN A 11 -6.12 22.67 -14.81
N TRP A 12 -6.07 21.34 -14.74
CA TRP A 12 -5.17 20.53 -15.55
C TRP A 12 -5.91 19.31 -16.11
N SER A 13 -5.51 18.86 -17.29
CA SER A 13 -6.02 17.65 -17.92
C SER A 13 -4.86 16.88 -18.53
N ALA A 14 -4.86 15.57 -18.34
CA ALA A 14 -3.83 14.70 -18.86
C ALA A 14 -3.82 14.77 -20.40
N PRO A 15 -2.63 14.94 -21.02
CA PRO A 15 -2.50 14.88 -22.47
C PRO A 15 -3.11 13.59 -23.01
N GLY A 16 -3.95 13.69 -24.05
CA GLY A 16 -4.63 12.52 -24.63
C GLY A 16 -5.88 12.05 -23.88
N GLY A 17 -6.48 12.88 -23.01
CA GLY A 17 -7.82 12.67 -22.47
C GLY A 17 -7.92 11.70 -21.29
N GLY A 18 -6.79 11.31 -20.70
CA GLY A 18 -6.74 10.35 -19.60
C GLY A 18 -7.13 8.95 -20.06
N ARG A 19 -6.14 8.13 -20.44
CA ARG A 19 -6.42 6.72 -20.78
C ARG A 19 -6.93 5.99 -19.53
N ASN A 20 -7.81 5.02 -19.74
CA ASN A 20 -8.24 4.13 -18.67
C ASN A 20 -7.01 3.39 -18.11
N ALA A 21 -6.69 3.62 -16.85
CA ALA A 21 -5.50 3.07 -16.20
C ALA A 21 -5.46 1.53 -16.25
N TYR A 22 -6.60 0.86 -16.07
CA TYR A 22 -6.67 -0.59 -16.11
C TYR A 22 -6.37 -1.14 -17.51
N VAL A 23 -6.86 -0.46 -18.56
CA VAL A 23 -6.58 -0.85 -19.95
C VAL A 23 -5.09 -0.67 -20.26
N GLN A 24 -4.49 0.43 -19.79
CA GLN A 24 -3.08 0.71 -19.99
C GLN A 24 -2.20 -0.33 -19.28
N GLU A 25 -2.47 -0.64 -18.02
CA GLU A 25 -1.76 -1.66 -17.24
C GLU A 25 -1.77 -3.02 -17.95
N HIS A 26 -2.94 -3.46 -18.43
CA HIS A 26 -3.05 -4.74 -19.16
C HIS A 26 -2.32 -4.69 -20.51
N ALA A 27 -2.39 -3.57 -21.23
CA ALA A 27 -1.68 -3.41 -22.50
C ALA A 27 -0.15 -3.50 -22.30
N ASP A 28 0.37 -2.85 -21.25
CA ASP A 28 1.79 -2.87 -20.92
C ASP A 28 2.24 -4.27 -20.48
N LEU A 29 1.46 -4.95 -19.66
CA LEU A 29 1.71 -6.35 -19.28
C LEU A 29 1.74 -7.27 -20.51
N ILE A 30 0.74 -7.19 -21.39
CA ILE A 30 0.69 -8.02 -22.60
C ILE A 30 1.87 -7.73 -23.53
N ALA A 31 2.23 -6.47 -23.72
CA ALA A 31 3.37 -6.07 -24.52
C ALA A 31 4.69 -6.62 -23.95
N SER A 32 4.87 -6.54 -22.63
CA SER A 32 6.05 -7.07 -21.92
C SER A 32 6.25 -8.57 -22.20
N ILE A 33 5.16 -9.34 -22.20
CA ILE A 33 5.19 -10.77 -22.48
C ILE A 33 5.48 -11.04 -23.96
N ARG A 34 4.80 -10.34 -24.88
CA ARG A 34 4.92 -10.58 -26.33
C ARG A 34 6.28 -10.18 -26.89
N ASN A 35 6.88 -9.14 -26.33
CA ASN A 35 8.17 -8.62 -26.77
C ASN A 35 9.36 -9.24 -26.01
N ASN A 36 9.09 -10.11 -25.03
CA ASN A 36 10.11 -10.69 -24.15
C ASN A 36 10.92 -9.60 -23.40
N GLU A 37 10.22 -8.57 -22.93
CA GLU A 37 10.76 -7.43 -22.18
C GLU A 37 10.07 -7.40 -20.80
N PRO A 38 10.57 -8.13 -19.79
CA PRO A 38 9.86 -8.30 -18.53
C PRO A 38 9.65 -6.98 -17.78
N LEU A 39 8.41 -6.74 -17.34
CA LEU A 39 8.08 -5.63 -16.44
C LEU A 39 8.15 -6.12 -14.99
N ASN A 40 9.05 -5.53 -14.18
CA ASN A 40 9.18 -5.84 -12.76
C ASN A 40 8.72 -4.65 -11.91
N GLU A 41 7.64 -4.84 -11.16
CA GLU A 41 7.09 -3.83 -10.24
C GLU A 41 7.14 -4.26 -8.78
N ALA A 42 7.83 -5.37 -8.46
CA ALA A 42 7.79 -6.00 -7.15
C ALA A 42 8.20 -5.05 -6.02
N GLU A 43 9.30 -4.32 -6.19
CA GLU A 43 9.77 -3.33 -5.21
C GLU A 43 8.74 -2.22 -5.02
N ARG A 44 8.21 -1.65 -6.11
CA ARG A 44 7.24 -0.55 -6.04
C ARG A 44 5.95 -0.96 -5.33
N VAL A 45 5.48 -2.18 -5.59
CA VAL A 45 4.30 -2.75 -4.93
C VAL A 45 4.58 -3.06 -3.47
N ALA A 46 5.76 -3.60 -3.14
CA ALA A 46 6.19 -3.83 -1.77
C ALA A 46 6.23 -2.52 -0.96
N MET A 47 6.81 -1.46 -1.54
CA MET A 47 6.86 -0.14 -0.91
C MET A 47 5.48 0.51 -0.76
N SER A 48 4.58 0.34 -1.74
CA SER A 48 3.19 0.78 -1.63
C SER A 48 2.45 0.07 -0.50
N THR A 49 2.71 -1.22 -0.32
CA THR A 49 2.11 -2.03 0.75
C THR A 49 2.66 -1.61 2.12
N LEU A 50 3.98 -1.41 2.21
CA LEU A 50 4.62 -0.88 3.42
C LEU A 50 4.06 0.48 3.82
N THR A 51 3.78 1.36 2.86
CA THR A 51 3.14 2.65 3.11
C THR A 51 1.76 2.49 3.78
N ALA A 52 0.97 1.51 3.36
CA ALA A 52 -0.31 1.22 4.00
C ALA A 52 -0.13 0.70 5.44
N ILE A 53 0.88 -0.16 5.68
CA ILE A 53 1.24 -0.65 7.02
C ILE A 53 1.65 0.51 7.93
N MET A 54 2.50 1.42 7.45
CA MET A 54 2.89 2.63 8.19
C MET A 54 1.68 3.49 8.56
N GLY A 55 0.73 3.65 7.64
CA GLY A 55 -0.53 4.37 7.89
C GLY A 55 -1.34 3.74 9.02
N ARG A 56 -1.44 2.41 9.06
CA ARG A 56 -2.08 1.66 10.16
C ARG A 56 -1.36 1.90 11.48
N MET A 57 -0.03 1.70 11.52
CA MET A 57 0.79 1.87 12.73
C MET A 57 0.64 3.29 13.29
N SER A 58 0.70 4.29 12.42
CA SER A 58 0.54 5.70 12.80
C SER A 58 -0.87 5.97 13.34
N ALA A 59 -1.92 5.51 12.66
CA ALA A 59 -3.30 5.71 13.08
C ALA A 59 -3.59 5.11 14.47
N TYR A 60 -3.05 3.91 14.75
CA TYR A 60 -3.31 3.18 15.98
C TYR A 60 -2.51 3.66 17.20
N THR A 61 -1.36 4.27 16.97
CA THR A 61 -0.46 4.76 18.02
C THR A 61 -0.53 6.27 18.22
N GLY A 62 -0.97 7.00 17.19
CA GLY A 62 -0.90 8.47 17.15
C GLY A 62 0.54 8.99 17.03
N LYS A 63 1.45 8.17 16.49
CA LYS A 63 2.88 8.50 16.34
C LYS A 63 3.26 8.64 14.88
N GLU A 64 4.33 9.41 14.64
CA GLU A 64 5.03 9.41 13.38
C GLU A 64 5.74 8.07 13.19
N VAL A 65 5.65 7.49 11.99
CA VAL A 65 6.27 6.23 11.62
C VAL A 65 7.16 6.49 10.40
N THR A 66 8.47 6.32 10.57
CA THR A 66 9.42 6.48 9.47
C THR A 66 9.51 5.20 8.64
N LEU A 67 9.94 5.33 7.38
CA LEU A 67 10.12 4.18 6.50
C LEU A 67 11.14 3.18 7.07
N ASP A 68 12.25 3.68 7.59
CA ASP A 68 13.31 2.87 8.19
C ASP A 68 12.83 2.12 9.44
N PHE A 69 12.03 2.78 10.28
CA PHE A 69 11.40 2.13 11.43
C PHE A 69 10.48 0.99 10.99
N ALA A 70 9.61 1.23 10.00
CA ALA A 70 8.67 0.22 9.53
C ALA A 70 9.36 -0.97 8.86
N LEU A 71 10.47 -0.75 8.15
CA LEU A 71 11.28 -1.81 7.55
C LEU A 71 11.94 -2.73 8.61
N HIS A 72 12.26 -2.19 9.79
CA HIS A 72 12.93 -2.92 10.87
C HIS A 72 12.01 -3.23 12.06
N SER A 73 10.70 -3.03 11.93
CA SER A 73 9.75 -3.29 13.02
C SER A 73 9.64 -4.79 13.31
N GLN A 74 9.55 -5.11 14.59
CA GLN A 74 9.41 -6.48 15.09
C GLN A 74 7.95 -6.82 15.45
N GLU A 75 6.98 -5.96 15.09
CA GLU A 75 5.55 -6.20 15.32
C GLU A 75 5.11 -7.46 14.53
N SER A 76 4.55 -8.44 15.24
CA SER A 76 3.92 -9.62 14.64
C SER A 76 2.43 -9.63 14.98
N LEU A 77 1.59 -9.68 13.94
CA LEU A 77 0.13 -9.84 14.05
C LEU A 77 -0.31 -11.29 13.80
N LEU A 78 0.66 -12.18 13.59
CA LEU A 78 0.42 -13.58 13.28
C LEU A 78 0.15 -14.36 14.57
N PRO A 79 -0.60 -15.47 14.50
CA PRO A 79 -0.73 -16.37 15.63
C PRO A 79 0.62 -17.04 15.95
N GLU A 80 0.86 -17.35 17.22
CA GLU A 80 2.05 -18.10 17.64
C GLU A 80 2.09 -19.52 17.06
N LYS A 81 0.91 -20.12 16.84
CA LYS A 81 0.73 -21.47 16.29
C LYS A 81 -0.30 -21.47 15.17
N TRP A 82 -0.02 -22.19 14.11
CA TRP A 82 -0.88 -22.35 12.94
C TRP A 82 -1.77 -23.58 13.08
N GLU A 83 -2.70 -23.54 14.02
CA GLU A 83 -3.63 -24.64 14.31
C GLU A 83 -5.08 -24.15 14.24
N PHE A 84 -5.99 -25.04 13.83
CA PHE A 84 -7.42 -24.73 13.89
C PHE A 84 -7.90 -24.78 15.34
N GLY A 85 -8.51 -23.70 15.80
CA GLY A 85 -8.99 -23.59 17.18
C GLY A 85 -9.44 -22.18 17.52
N PRO A 86 -9.85 -21.95 18.77
CA PRO A 86 -10.19 -20.62 19.25
C PRO A 86 -8.93 -19.74 19.29
N LEU A 87 -8.98 -18.58 18.61
CA LEU A 87 -7.94 -17.55 18.66
C LEU A 87 -8.42 -16.41 19.57
N ALA A 88 -7.61 -16.06 20.57
CA ALA A 88 -7.94 -14.93 21.44
C ALA A 88 -7.92 -13.62 20.63
N MET A 89 -8.99 -12.83 20.72
CA MET A 89 -9.05 -11.51 20.11
C MET A 89 -8.04 -10.58 20.82
N PRO A 90 -7.13 -9.93 20.08
CA PRO A 90 -6.24 -8.94 20.68
C PRO A 90 -7.03 -7.71 21.15
N SER A 91 -6.49 -6.98 22.12
CA SER A 91 -7.07 -5.70 22.55
C SER A 91 -7.13 -4.71 21.40
N VAL A 92 -8.23 -3.96 21.30
CA VAL A 92 -8.40 -2.94 20.26
C VAL A 92 -7.38 -1.82 20.45
N ALA A 93 -6.63 -1.51 19.40
CA ALA A 93 -5.67 -0.42 19.41
C ALA A 93 -6.40 0.92 19.58
N THR A 94 -5.97 1.71 20.57
CA THR A 94 -6.53 3.04 20.86
C THR A 94 -5.44 4.10 20.70
N PRO A 95 -5.64 5.14 19.86
CA PRO A 95 -4.67 6.22 19.69
C PRO A 95 -4.31 6.88 21.03
N GLY A 96 -3.03 7.11 21.27
CA GLY A 96 -2.53 7.70 22.53
C GLY A 96 -2.45 6.73 23.72
N ARG A 97 -2.90 5.47 23.58
CA ARG A 97 -2.68 4.39 24.56
C ARG A 97 -1.78 3.29 24.02
N THR A 98 -1.98 2.90 22.76
CA THR A 98 -1.13 1.90 22.11
C THR A 98 0.26 2.47 21.87
N ALA A 99 1.29 1.80 22.39
CA ALA A 99 2.67 2.17 22.11
C ALA A 99 3.05 1.74 20.69
N LEU A 100 3.92 2.54 20.06
CA LEU A 100 4.61 2.13 18.84
C LEU A 100 5.79 1.25 19.26
N ILE A 101 5.83 0.02 18.76
CA ILE A 101 6.80 -1.03 19.10
C ILE A 101 7.57 -1.51 17.87
#